data_AF-A0A2P7TFN7-F1
#
_entry.id   AF-A0A2P7TFN7-F1
#
_cell.length_a   1.000
_cell.length_b   1.000
_cell.length_c   1.000
_cell.angle_alpha   90.00
_cell.angle_beta   90.00
_cell.angle_gamma   90.00
#
_symmetry.space_group_name_H-M   'P 1'
#
loop_
_entity.id
_entity.type
_entity.pdbx_description
1 polymer ?
#
loop_
_entity_poly.entity_id
_entity_poly.type
_entity_poly.pdbx_seq_one_letter_code
_entity_poly.pdbx_strand_id
1 'polypeptide(L)'
;MQPQHPITVQTNTAMRFLLFIVALCFVSVITIAQPMPNDVGVSGVVKPKTKPVKPAKIKYKFHNGTAILKSGLLLTGKFKYLPPKGADVPQFSFVDAETSEKKMVALSMIDKLVLEGSEPGITFRPDSTEFVWIDKYRDLYRKVRGGVVELYDNSRVVNEPYEYLTDYLLIAGRQDYGHKLIRKLSDIEIMMSDRPYFIESAKITNRYETQDFRVIVYLVDLYNDTNPMRVLKWDEVTLQLKNNQLLYGRGYIQPLDMRNEYIESTSAYVHFYDGKDFRLISSRDIKEIVVNGEAYIGGVYTITNKFFYGKKWVFQGNEYAIVQRLTNTNNYFFKSRSYNEGIVILKKMGEAYIKPVEETELRRAYLETLKTTSSAQ
;
A
#
# COMPACT_ATOMS: atom_id res chain seq x y z
N MET A 1 -73.30 8.30 53.37
CA MET A 1 -72.61 7.06 53.78
C MET A 1 -71.27 6.99 53.06
N GLN A 2 -70.28 6.41 53.74
CA GLN A 2 -68.82 6.43 53.52
C GLN A 2 -68.29 5.95 52.13
N PRO A 3 -66.99 6.19 51.83
CA PRO A 3 -66.46 6.61 50.52
C PRO A 3 -65.70 5.51 49.77
N GLN A 4 -65.33 5.74 48.50
CA GLN A 4 -64.20 5.05 47.86
C GLN A 4 -63.40 5.96 46.91
N HIS A 5 -62.08 5.69 46.92
CA HIS A 5 -60.94 6.47 46.42
C HIS A 5 -60.84 6.62 44.88
N PRO A 6 -60.13 7.65 44.39
CA PRO A 6 -59.67 7.71 43.01
C PRO A 6 -58.45 6.81 42.76
N ILE A 7 -58.55 5.96 41.74
CA ILE A 7 -57.46 5.12 41.22
C ILE A 7 -56.44 6.01 40.49
N THR A 8 -55.20 5.95 40.94
CA THR A 8 -54.04 6.59 40.31
C THR A 8 -53.65 5.82 39.05
N VAL A 9 -53.73 6.46 37.88
CA VAL A 9 -53.17 5.90 36.63
C VAL A 9 -51.67 6.20 36.61
N GLN A 10 -50.85 5.18 36.91
CA GLN A 10 -49.42 5.20 36.65
C GLN A 10 -49.18 5.12 35.14
N THR A 11 -48.83 6.25 34.52
CA THR A 11 -48.36 6.27 33.12
C THR A 11 -46.94 5.72 33.06
N ASN A 12 -46.79 4.50 32.57
CA ASN A 12 -45.50 3.89 32.24
C ASN A 12 -44.82 4.62 31.07
N THR A 13 -44.02 5.63 31.38
CA THR A 13 -43.11 6.33 30.44
C THR A 13 -41.90 5.48 30.02
N ALA A 14 -41.73 4.27 30.57
CA ALA A 14 -40.63 3.37 30.24
C ALA A 14 -40.82 2.58 28.93
N MET A 15 -42.04 2.49 28.37
CA MET A 15 -42.32 1.61 27.22
C MET A 15 -42.30 2.31 25.85
N ARG A 16 -42.07 3.63 25.81
CA ARG A 16 -41.93 4.39 24.55
C ARG A 16 -40.46 4.68 24.16
N PHE A 17 -39.51 4.44 25.05
CA PHE A 17 -38.07 4.58 24.75
C PHE A 17 -37.44 3.29 24.20
N LEU A 18 -38.07 2.13 24.39
CA LEU A 18 -37.54 0.85 23.93
C LEU A 18 -37.87 0.52 22.47
N LEU A 19 -38.88 1.18 21.89
CA LEU A 19 -39.29 0.99 20.49
C LEU A 19 -38.62 1.93 19.48
N PHE A 20 -37.91 2.96 19.97
CA PHE A 20 -37.10 3.85 19.11
C PHE A 20 -35.61 3.48 19.05
N ILE A 21 -35.14 2.57 19.94
CA ILE A 21 -33.74 2.13 19.97
C ILE A 21 -33.51 0.83 19.17
N VAL A 22 -34.56 0.09 18.82
CA VAL A 22 -34.43 -1.17 18.04
C VAL A 22 -34.57 -0.95 16.52
N ALA A 23 -35.03 0.22 16.07
CA ALA A 23 -35.19 0.53 14.64
C ALA A 23 -33.99 1.28 14.00
N LEU A 24 -32.91 1.55 14.75
CA LEU A 24 -31.74 2.32 14.27
C LEU A 24 -30.40 1.58 14.32
N CYS A 25 -30.38 0.28 14.62
CA CYS A 25 -29.15 -0.52 14.73
C CYS A 25 -28.96 -1.62 13.67
N PHE A 26 -29.83 -1.74 12.66
CA PHE A 26 -29.63 -2.70 11.58
C PHE A 26 -30.01 -2.10 10.22
N VAL A 27 -29.31 -1.03 9.82
CA VAL A 27 -28.93 -0.89 8.41
C VAL A 27 -27.50 -1.40 8.31
N SER A 28 -27.35 -2.71 8.44
CA SER A 28 -26.22 -3.39 7.83
C SER A 28 -26.42 -3.15 6.33
N VAL A 29 -25.72 -2.16 5.80
CA VAL A 29 -25.42 -2.15 4.37
C VAL A 29 -24.62 -3.42 4.16
N ILE A 30 -25.30 -4.51 3.82
CA ILE A 30 -24.67 -5.61 3.12
C ILE A 30 -24.27 -4.97 1.79
N THR A 31 -23.04 -4.46 1.74
CA THR A 31 -22.37 -4.22 0.48
C THR A 31 -22.22 -5.59 -0.14
N ILE A 32 -23.24 -6.00 -0.91
CA ILE A 32 -23.13 -7.13 -1.81
C ILE A 32 -21.97 -6.75 -2.72
N ALA A 33 -20.82 -7.40 -2.54
CA ALA A 33 -19.65 -7.21 -3.37
C ALA A 33 -20.11 -7.38 -4.82
N GLN A 34 -20.08 -6.29 -5.58
CA GLN A 34 -20.44 -6.38 -6.98
C GLN A 34 -19.36 -7.20 -7.68
N PRO A 35 -19.73 -8.20 -8.50
CA PRO A 35 -18.76 -8.94 -9.29
C PRO A 35 -17.95 -7.93 -10.11
N MET A 36 -16.63 -8.10 -10.13
CA MET A 36 -15.76 -7.18 -10.84
C MET A 36 -16.24 -7.01 -12.28
N PRO A 37 -16.21 -5.77 -12.82
CA PRO A 37 -16.45 -5.57 -14.23
C PRO A 37 -15.57 -6.52 -15.04
N ASN A 38 -16.14 -7.15 -16.05
CA ASN A 38 -15.37 -7.94 -17.02
C ASN A 38 -14.20 -7.09 -17.51
N ASP A 39 -13.03 -7.71 -17.73
CA ASP A 39 -11.88 -7.05 -18.34
C ASP A 39 -12.30 -6.53 -19.73
N VAL A 40 -12.76 -5.28 -19.82
CA VAL A 40 -13.23 -4.67 -21.06
C VAL A 40 -12.02 -4.50 -21.98
N GLY A 41 -11.97 -5.29 -23.06
CA GLY A 41 -11.10 -5.08 -24.20
C GLY A 41 -9.88 -6.00 -24.31
N VAL A 42 -10.11 -7.24 -24.75
CA VAL A 42 -9.17 -7.93 -25.66
C VAL A 42 -9.56 -7.57 -27.09
N SER A 43 -9.46 -6.30 -27.44
CA SER A 43 -9.53 -5.78 -28.82
C SER A 43 -9.20 -4.30 -28.75
N GLY A 44 -8.14 -3.87 -29.43
CA GLY A 44 -7.63 -2.50 -29.32
C GLY A 44 -6.26 -2.38 -28.64
N VAL A 45 -5.40 -3.38 -28.80
CA VAL A 45 -3.96 -3.19 -28.57
C VAL A 45 -3.44 -2.39 -29.77
N VAL A 46 -3.30 -1.06 -29.64
CA VAL A 46 -2.23 -0.39 -30.38
C VAL A 46 -0.97 -1.01 -29.82
N LYS A 47 -0.46 -2.06 -30.49
CA LYS A 47 0.81 -2.67 -30.15
C LYS A 47 1.80 -1.53 -30.19
N PRO A 48 2.43 -1.15 -29.06
CA PRO A 48 3.64 -0.35 -29.15
C PRO A 48 4.54 -1.08 -30.14
N LYS A 49 5.25 -0.37 -31.02
CA LYS A 49 6.28 -1.01 -31.85
C LYS A 49 7.36 -1.57 -30.91
N THR A 50 7.12 -2.75 -30.36
CA THR A 50 8.06 -3.52 -29.57
C THR A 50 9.11 -4.00 -30.55
N LYS A 51 10.34 -3.52 -30.40
CA LYS A 51 11.49 -4.28 -30.88
C LYS A 51 11.31 -5.72 -30.39
N PRO A 52 11.51 -6.75 -31.23
CA PRO A 52 11.40 -8.13 -30.79
C PRO A 52 12.43 -8.37 -29.69
N VAL A 53 11.99 -8.34 -28.43
CA VAL A 53 12.83 -8.67 -27.30
C VAL A 53 12.88 -10.19 -27.23
N LYS A 54 14.08 -10.76 -27.27
CA LYS A 54 14.26 -12.20 -27.17
C LYS A 54 13.80 -12.67 -25.78
N PRO A 55 13.00 -13.73 -25.67
CA PRO A 55 12.63 -14.26 -24.36
C PRO A 55 13.88 -14.66 -23.58
N ALA A 56 13.82 -14.47 -22.26
CA ALA A 56 14.96 -14.79 -21.40
C ALA A 56 15.30 -16.28 -21.45
N LYS A 57 16.61 -16.56 -21.54
CA LYS A 57 17.14 -17.92 -21.54
C LYS A 57 17.25 -18.43 -20.11
N ILE A 58 16.15 -18.93 -19.56
CA ILE A 58 16.11 -19.49 -18.21
C ILE A 58 16.47 -20.98 -18.25
N LYS A 59 17.47 -21.38 -17.47
CA LYS A 59 17.88 -22.78 -17.31
C LYS A 59 17.15 -23.42 -16.13
N TYR A 60 15.92 -23.86 -16.37
CA TYR A 60 15.08 -24.52 -15.36
C TYR A 60 15.74 -25.76 -14.76
N LYS A 61 15.67 -25.87 -13.43
CA LYS A 61 16.25 -26.97 -12.65
C LYS A 61 15.14 -27.88 -12.11
N PHE A 62 15.55 -29.03 -11.57
CA PHE A 62 14.66 -29.85 -10.76
C PHE A 62 14.61 -29.29 -9.35
N HIS A 63 13.40 -29.18 -8.82
CA HIS A 63 13.12 -28.81 -7.42
C HIS A 63 12.30 -29.92 -6.78
N ASN A 64 12.58 -30.26 -5.52
CA ASN A 64 11.68 -31.13 -4.78
C ASN A 64 10.37 -30.37 -4.53
N GLY A 65 9.27 -31.10 -4.41
CA GLY A 65 7.99 -30.47 -4.13
C GLY A 65 6.81 -31.41 -4.16
N THR A 66 5.63 -30.81 -4.11
CA THR A 66 4.35 -31.51 -4.16
C THR A 66 3.40 -30.80 -5.11
N ALA A 67 2.67 -31.57 -5.92
CA ALA A 67 1.59 -31.06 -6.76
C ALA A 67 0.27 -31.71 -6.39
N ILE A 68 -0.80 -30.93 -6.32
CA ILE A 68 -2.17 -31.43 -6.29
C ILE A 68 -2.71 -31.26 -7.72
N LEU A 69 -3.12 -32.37 -8.33
CA LEU A 69 -3.78 -32.34 -9.62
C LEU A 69 -5.26 -31.97 -9.45
N LYS A 70 -5.90 -31.49 -10.52
CA LYS A 70 -7.35 -31.20 -10.53
C LYS A 70 -8.23 -32.42 -10.27
N SER A 71 -7.69 -33.62 -10.44
CA SER A 71 -8.34 -34.88 -10.04
C SER A 71 -8.31 -35.13 -8.52
N GLY A 72 -7.59 -34.31 -7.76
CA GLY A 72 -7.29 -34.53 -6.34
C GLY A 72 -6.07 -35.41 -6.08
N LEU A 73 -5.44 -35.98 -7.12
CA LEU A 73 -4.24 -36.81 -6.95
C LEU A 73 -3.06 -35.95 -6.46
N LEU A 74 -2.42 -36.40 -5.39
CA LEU A 74 -1.19 -35.82 -4.86
C LEU A 74 0.03 -36.47 -5.56
N LEU A 75 0.93 -35.63 -6.07
CA LEU A 75 2.23 -36.03 -6.59
C LEU A 75 3.33 -35.49 -5.67
N THR A 76 4.28 -36.34 -5.29
CA THR A 76 5.44 -35.96 -4.47
C THR A 76 6.73 -36.39 -5.16
N GLY A 77 7.69 -35.49 -5.29
CA GLY A 77 8.94 -35.79 -5.99
C GLY A 77 9.62 -34.54 -6.55
N LYS A 78 10.33 -34.69 -7.67
CA LYS A 78 11.09 -33.60 -8.30
C LYS A 78 10.40 -33.08 -9.55
N PHE A 79 10.27 -31.77 -9.65
CA PHE A 79 9.62 -31.09 -10.76
C PHE A 79 10.60 -30.17 -11.48
N LYS A 80 10.56 -30.19 -12.81
CA LYS A 80 11.29 -29.26 -13.67
C LYS A 80 10.36 -28.70 -14.73
N TYR A 81 10.21 -27.38 -14.76
CA TYR A 81 9.43 -26.73 -15.81
C TYR A 81 10.09 -26.91 -17.18
N LEU A 82 9.26 -27.23 -18.17
CA LEU A 82 9.65 -27.38 -19.56
C LEU A 82 8.85 -26.37 -20.40
N PRO A 83 9.52 -25.31 -20.89
CA PRO A 83 8.90 -24.34 -21.77
C PRO A 83 8.33 -25.02 -23.02
N PRO A 84 7.20 -24.53 -23.55
CA PRO A 84 6.60 -25.08 -24.76
C PRO A 84 7.55 -24.92 -25.95
N LYS A 85 7.55 -25.91 -26.84
CA LYS A 85 8.24 -25.85 -28.14
C LYS A 85 7.18 -25.63 -29.23
N GLY A 86 7.11 -24.42 -29.78
CA GLY A 86 6.10 -24.10 -30.79
C GLY A 86 4.68 -24.04 -30.20
N ALA A 87 3.77 -24.88 -30.68
CA ALA A 87 2.36 -24.90 -30.27
C ALA A 87 2.04 -25.86 -29.10
N ASP A 88 3.07 -26.50 -28.52
CA ASP A 88 2.89 -27.42 -27.40
C ASP A 88 2.36 -26.70 -26.14
N VAL A 89 1.59 -27.43 -25.34
CA VAL A 89 1.17 -26.96 -24.00
C VAL A 89 2.39 -26.99 -23.06
N PRO A 90 2.62 -25.99 -22.20
CA PRO A 90 3.66 -26.05 -21.17
C PRO A 90 3.50 -27.25 -20.24
N GLN A 91 4.61 -27.85 -19.82
CA GLN A 91 4.63 -29.08 -19.02
C GLN A 91 5.68 -29.04 -17.91
N PHE A 92 5.53 -29.93 -16.93
CA PHE A 92 6.56 -30.26 -15.97
C PHE A 92 7.08 -31.68 -16.23
N SER A 93 8.40 -31.83 -16.23
CA SER A 93 9.03 -33.13 -16.03
C SER A 93 8.96 -33.45 -14.54
N PHE A 94 8.27 -34.52 -14.18
CA PHE A 94 8.12 -35.03 -12.83
C PHE A 94 8.95 -36.30 -12.66
N VAL A 95 9.68 -36.41 -11.55
CA VAL A 95 10.33 -37.66 -11.11
C VAL A 95 9.70 -38.04 -9.78
N ASP A 96 9.01 -39.17 -9.77
CA ASP A 96 8.30 -39.70 -8.61
C ASP A 96 9.27 -40.03 -7.48
N ALA A 97 8.94 -39.64 -6.24
CA ALA A 97 9.79 -39.88 -5.08
C ALA A 97 9.89 -41.37 -4.72
N GLU A 98 8.84 -42.16 -4.97
CA GLU A 98 8.76 -43.57 -4.58
C GLU A 98 9.31 -44.48 -5.67
N THR A 99 8.90 -44.26 -6.92
CA THR A 99 9.26 -45.16 -8.03
C THR A 99 10.49 -44.69 -8.80
N SER A 100 10.92 -43.44 -8.62
CA SER A 100 11.94 -42.77 -9.45
C SER A 100 11.59 -42.73 -10.94
N GLU A 101 10.34 -43.03 -11.32
CA GLU A 101 9.88 -42.95 -12.69
C GLU A 101 9.75 -41.49 -13.14
N LYS A 102 10.18 -41.22 -14.37
CA LYS A 102 10.04 -39.91 -14.99
C LYS A 102 8.74 -39.83 -15.80
N LYS A 103 7.88 -38.87 -15.47
CA LYS A 103 6.59 -38.63 -16.11
C LYS A 103 6.50 -37.18 -16.59
N MET A 104 5.62 -36.95 -17.55
CA MET A 104 5.29 -35.61 -18.02
C MET A 104 3.92 -35.22 -17.49
N VAL A 105 3.84 -34.07 -16.84
CA VAL A 105 2.59 -33.54 -16.28
C VAL A 105 2.26 -32.25 -17.01
N ALA A 106 1.14 -32.23 -17.72
CA ALA A 106 0.68 -31.02 -18.38
C ALA A 106 0.34 -29.95 -17.32
N LEU A 107 0.74 -28.70 -17.57
CA LEU A 107 0.49 -27.59 -16.65
C LEU A 107 -1.01 -27.45 -16.33
N SER A 108 -1.89 -27.71 -17.30
CA SER A 108 -3.35 -27.65 -17.16
C SER A 108 -3.97 -28.69 -16.24
N MET A 109 -3.24 -29.74 -15.88
CA MET A 109 -3.68 -30.77 -14.95
C MET A 109 -3.41 -30.42 -13.49
N ILE A 110 -2.52 -29.46 -13.24
CA ILE A 110 -2.09 -29.05 -11.91
C ILE A 110 -3.06 -28.01 -11.37
N ASP A 111 -3.56 -28.24 -10.17
CA ASP A 111 -4.37 -27.27 -9.42
C ASP A 111 -3.47 -26.42 -8.51
N LYS A 112 -2.54 -27.06 -7.80
CA LYS A 112 -1.58 -26.42 -6.92
C LYS A 112 -0.22 -27.09 -7.01
N LEU A 113 0.86 -26.31 -6.96
CA LEU A 113 2.23 -26.81 -6.93
C LEU A 113 3.03 -26.05 -5.88
N VAL A 114 3.79 -26.75 -5.05
CA VAL A 114 4.73 -26.14 -4.10
C VAL A 114 6.10 -26.75 -4.35
N LEU A 115 7.08 -25.91 -4.66
CA LEU A 115 8.46 -26.31 -4.93
C LEU A 115 9.41 -25.74 -3.87
N GLU A 116 10.39 -26.52 -3.45
CA GLU A 116 11.51 -26.06 -2.64
C GLU A 116 12.35 -25.05 -3.39
N GLY A 117 12.77 -24.00 -2.71
CA GLY A 117 13.44 -22.85 -3.28
C GLY A 117 12.49 -21.69 -3.52
N SER A 118 13.04 -20.49 -3.38
CA SER A 118 12.32 -19.24 -3.43
C SER A 118 13.15 -18.21 -4.19
N GLU A 119 12.44 -17.22 -4.74
CA GLU A 119 13.08 -16.03 -5.26
C GLU A 119 13.08 -14.96 -4.15
N PRO A 120 14.25 -14.57 -3.63
CA PRO A 120 14.35 -13.63 -2.51
C PRO A 120 13.66 -12.30 -2.84
N GLY A 121 12.77 -11.85 -1.94
CA GLY A 121 12.04 -10.59 -2.08
C GLY A 121 10.83 -10.62 -3.02
N ILE A 122 10.66 -11.69 -3.80
CA ILE A 122 9.56 -11.82 -4.77
C ILE A 122 8.51 -12.84 -4.30
N THR A 123 8.93 -13.99 -3.79
CA THR A 123 7.97 -15.04 -3.40
C THR A 123 7.36 -14.79 -2.02
N PHE A 124 6.14 -15.27 -1.82
CA PHE A 124 5.42 -15.12 -0.55
C PHE A 124 6.12 -15.86 0.60
N ARG A 125 6.74 -17.01 0.31
CA ARG A 125 7.43 -17.84 1.30
C ARG A 125 8.94 -17.72 1.11
N PRO A 126 9.73 -17.69 2.20
CA PRO A 126 11.17 -17.48 2.12
C PRO A 126 11.93 -18.70 1.61
N ASP A 127 11.35 -19.89 1.63
CA ASP A 127 12.01 -21.17 1.37
C ASP A 127 11.37 -21.98 0.22
N SER A 128 10.23 -21.53 -0.28
CA SER A 128 9.40 -22.28 -1.21
C SER A 128 8.65 -21.36 -2.17
N THR A 129 8.32 -21.91 -3.33
CA THR A 129 7.53 -21.25 -4.36
C THR A 129 6.21 -21.97 -4.53
N GLU A 130 5.12 -21.27 -4.27
CA GLU A 130 3.76 -21.77 -4.43
C GLU A 130 3.20 -21.30 -5.78
N PHE A 131 2.61 -22.22 -6.54
CA PHE A 131 1.86 -21.93 -7.74
C PHE A 131 0.42 -22.41 -7.59
N VAL A 132 -0.52 -21.63 -8.11
CA VAL A 132 -1.95 -21.84 -7.99
C VAL A 132 -2.61 -21.69 -9.35
N TRP A 133 -3.50 -22.61 -9.68
CA TRP A 133 -4.29 -22.54 -10.90
C TRP A 133 -5.36 -21.48 -10.75
N ILE A 134 -5.43 -20.54 -11.70
CA ILE A 134 -6.46 -19.50 -11.72
C ILE A 134 -7.39 -19.76 -12.91
N ASP A 135 -8.58 -20.30 -12.64
CA ASP A 135 -9.54 -20.71 -13.66
C ASP A 135 -9.91 -19.61 -14.66
N LYS A 136 -10.03 -18.37 -14.19
CA LYS A 136 -10.33 -17.20 -15.03
C LYS A 136 -9.33 -17.05 -16.18
N TYR A 137 -8.05 -17.37 -15.94
CA TYR A 137 -6.97 -17.22 -16.90
C TYR A 137 -6.48 -18.54 -17.48
N ARG A 138 -6.99 -19.67 -16.97
CA ARG A 138 -6.65 -21.03 -17.40
C ARG A 138 -5.14 -21.30 -17.41
N ASP A 139 -4.45 -20.84 -16.37
CA ASP A 139 -3.01 -21.00 -16.22
C ASP A 139 -2.62 -21.10 -14.74
N LEU A 140 -1.41 -21.59 -14.49
CA LEU A 140 -0.84 -21.86 -13.17
C LEU A 140 0.08 -20.70 -12.76
N TYR A 141 -0.36 -19.79 -11.90
CA TYR A 141 0.41 -18.60 -11.54
C TYR A 141 1.22 -18.78 -10.27
N ARG A 142 2.40 -18.17 -10.21
CA ARG A 142 3.24 -18.14 -9.00
C ARG A 142 2.68 -17.14 -8.01
N LYS A 143 2.53 -17.54 -6.75
CA LYS A 143 2.10 -16.67 -5.66
C LYS A 143 3.26 -15.80 -5.17
N VAL A 144 3.13 -14.51 -5.41
CA VAL A 144 4.10 -13.45 -5.08
C VAL A 144 3.82 -12.90 -3.68
N ARG A 145 2.55 -12.67 -3.33
CA ARG A 145 2.12 -12.24 -1.99
C ARG A 145 0.87 -12.98 -1.54
N GLY A 146 0.77 -13.20 -0.23
CA GLY A 146 -0.42 -13.68 0.45
C GLY A 146 -0.98 -12.61 1.39
N GLY A 147 -2.10 -12.91 2.02
CA GLY A 147 -2.83 -11.99 2.91
C GLY A 147 -4.27 -11.80 2.45
N VAL A 148 -4.87 -10.68 2.81
CA VAL A 148 -6.24 -10.33 2.40
C VAL A 148 -6.29 -10.06 0.89
N VAL A 149 -5.28 -9.36 0.37
CA VAL A 149 -5.06 -9.17 -1.07
C VAL A 149 -3.84 -10.00 -1.48
N GLU A 150 -4.04 -10.95 -2.38
CA GLU A 150 -2.99 -11.83 -2.87
C GLU A 150 -2.46 -11.32 -4.21
N LEU A 151 -1.19 -11.55 -4.49
CA LEU A 151 -0.57 -11.23 -5.78
C LEU A 151 0.02 -12.47 -6.42
N TYR A 152 -0.12 -12.55 -7.73
CA TYR A 152 0.27 -13.66 -8.57
C TYR A 152 1.00 -13.18 -9.81
N ASP A 153 2.03 -13.88 -10.26
CA ASP A 153 2.72 -13.61 -11.52
C ASP A 153 2.80 -14.84 -12.44
N ASN A 154 3.03 -14.58 -13.73
CA ASN A 154 3.15 -15.63 -14.74
C ASN A 154 4.57 -16.22 -14.84
N SER A 155 5.47 -15.92 -13.89
CA SER A 155 6.80 -16.53 -13.87
C SER A 155 6.70 -18.00 -13.51
N ARG A 156 7.66 -18.78 -14.01
CA ARG A 156 7.89 -20.19 -13.63
C ARG A 156 9.23 -20.38 -12.93
N VAL A 157 9.89 -19.27 -12.63
CA VAL A 157 11.16 -19.26 -11.88
C VAL A 157 10.88 -19.59 -10.42
N VAL A 158 11.72 -20.46 -9.86
CA VAL A 158 11.76 -20.78 -8.44
C VAL A 158 12.93 -20.04 -7.81
N ASN A 159 14.15 -20.39 -8.21
CA ASN A 159 15.38 -19.75 -7.76
C ASN A 159 16.47 -19.74 -8.85
N GLU A 160 16.06 -19.96 -10.10
CA GLU A 160 16.96 -19.94 -11.24
C GLU A 160 17.51 -18.54 -11.50
N PRO A 161 18.78 -18.42 -11.94
CA PRO A 161 19.29 -17.15 -12.41
C PRO A 161 18.65 -16.78 -13.76
N TYR A 162 18.25 -15.52 -13.89
CA TYR A 162 17.73 -14.93 -15.12
C TYR A 162 18.06 -13.43 -15.18
N GLU A 163 18.08 -12.84 -16.37
CA GLU A 163 18.40 -11.41 -16.55
C GLU A 163 17.15 -10.53 -16.47
N TYR A 164 16.09 -10.90 -17.17
CA TYR A 164 14.79 -10.21 -17.17
C TYR A 164 13.68 -11.19 -17.55
N LEU A 165 12.42 -10.80 -17.38
CA LEU A 165 11.27 -11.55 -17.89
C LEU A 165 10.59 -10.71 -18.98
N THR A 166 10.31 -11.33 -20.13
CA THR A 166 9.43 -10.74 -21.13
C THR A 166 7.98 -11.08 -20.79
N ASP A 167 7.04 -10.20 -21.14
CA ASP A 167 5.61 -10.44 -20.97
C ASP A 167 5.19 -10.74 -19.53
N TYR A 168 5.84 -10.08 -18.55
CA TYR A 168 5.49 -10.21 -17.14
C TYR A 168 4.09 -9.67 -16.88
N LEU A 169 3.24 -10.52 -16.30
CA LEU A 169 1.88 -10.19 -15.91
C LEU A 169 1.75 -10.28 -14.39
N LEU A 170 1.03 -9.32 -13.81
CA LEU A 170 0.67 -9.34 -12.41
C LEU A 170 -0.86 -9.50 -12.29
N ILE A 171 -1.30 -10.38 -11.42
CA ILE A 171 -2.72 -10.61 -11.09
C ILE A 171 -2.89 -10.38 -9.60
N ALA A 172 -3.96 -9.71 -9.22
CA ALA A 172 -4.38 -9.63 -7.84
C ALA A 172 -5.58 -10.55 -7.61
N GLY A 173 -5.66 -11.10 -6.40
CA GLY A 173 -6.76 -11.95 -5.95
C GLY A 173 -7.28 -11.50 -4.58
N ARG A 174 -8.58 -11.58 -4.36
CA ARG A 174 -9.20 -11.43 -3.03
C ARG A 174 -10.47 -12.28 -2.98
N GLN A 175 -10.71 -12.96 -1.86
CA GLN A 175 -11.79 -13.94 -1.72
C GLN A 175 -13.15 -13.42 -2.19
N ASP A 176 -13.52 -12.19 -1.83
CA ASP A 176 -14.82 -11.60 -2.14
C ASP A 176 -14.91 -10.98 -3.55
N TYR A 177 -13.77 -10.79 -4.22
CA TYR A 177 -13.69 -10.07 -5.51
C TYR A 177 -13.15 -10.93 -6.67
N GLY A 178 -12.64 -12.13 -6.39
CA GLY A 178 -12.01 -12.99 -7.38
C GLY A 178 -10.66 -12.43 -7.85
N HIS A 179 -10.33 -12.63 -9.13
CA HIS A 179 -9.02 -12.32 -9.71
C HIS A 179 -9.08 -11.26 -10.81
N LYS A 180 -8.11 -10.34 -10.82
CA LYS A 180 -7.98 -9.26 -11.81
C LYS A 180 -6.56 -9.11 -12.31
N LEU A 181 -6.41 -8.85 -13.61
CA LEU A 181 -5.13 -8.49 -14.21
C LEU A 181 -4.79 -7.05 -13.80
N ILE A 182 -3.56 -6.85 -13.34
CA ILE A 182 -3.05 -5.56 -12.87
C ILE A 182 -2.02 -5.05 -13.86
N ARG A 183 -2.32 -3.93 -14.52
CA ARG A 183 -1.42 -3.21 -15.42
C ARG A 183 -0.89 -1.93 -14.77
N LYS A 184 -1.69 -1.36 -13.87
CA LYS A 184 -1.39 -0.15 -13.11
C LYS A 184 -2.00 -0.23 -11.72
N LEU A 185 -1.57 0.63 -10.81
CA LEU A 185 -2.03 0.62 -9.43
C LEU A 185 -3.55 0.82 -9.31
N SER A 186 -4.16 1.67 -10.11
CA SER A 186 -5.62 1.88 -10.08
C SER A 186 -6.43 0.62 -10.39
N ASP A 187 -5.84 -0.40 -11.02
CA ASP A 187 -6.55 -1.67 -11.25
C ASP A 187 -6.88 -2.41 -9.95
N ILE A 188 -6.14 -2.18 -8.85
CA ILE A 188 -6.33 -2.85 -7.56
C ILE A 188 -7.32 -2.14 -6.62
N GLU A 189 -7.85 -0.96 -7.00
CA GLU A 189 -8.70 -0.13 -6.13
C GLU A 189 -9.88 -0.89 -5.54
N ILE A 190 -10.60 -1.66 -6.36
CA ILE A 190 -11.77 -2.43 -5.91
C ILE A 190 -11.40 -3.44 -4.81
N MET A 191 -10.19 -4.00 -4.85
CA MET A 191 -9.69 -4.98 -3.88
C MET A 191 -9.22 -4.33 -2.57
N MET A 192 -9.09 -3.01 -2.52
CA MET A 192 -8.68 -2.24 -1.33
C MET A 192 -9.78 -1.27 -0.85
N SER A 193 -11.00 -1.40 -1.39
CA SER A 193 -12.11 -0.45 -1.20
C SER A 193 -12.57 -0.30 0.25
N ASP A 194 -12.40 -1.33 1.08
CA ASP A 194 -12.72 -1.33 2.51
C ASP A 194 -11.73 -0.54 3.37
N ARG A 195 -10.54 -0.23 2.84
CA ARG A 195 -9.53 0.62 3.51
C ARG A 195 -9.08 1.72 2.54
N PRO A 196 -9.86 2.80 2.38
CA PRO A 196 -9.67 3.77 1.29
C PRO A 196 -8.32 4.50 1.34
N TYR A 197 -7.68 4.55 2.52
CA TYR A 197 -6.39 5.21 2.72
C TYR A 197 -5.34 4.88 1.65
N PHE A 198 -5.20 3.60 1.26
CA PHE A 198 -4.10 3.16 0.38
C PHE A 198 -4.22 3.72 -1.04
N ILE A 199 -5.46 3.84 -1.54
CA ILE A 199 -5.73 4.40 -2.86
C ILE A 199 -5.67 5.92 -2.81
N GLU A 200 -6.22 6.54 -1.77
CA GLU A 200 -6.14 8.00 -1.58
C GLU A 200 -4.70 8.47 -1.39
N SER A 201 -3.87 7.72 -0.65
CA SER A 201 -2.44 8.00 -0.53
C SER A 201 -1.71 7.89 -1.87
N ALA A 202 -2.19 7.05 -2.80
CA ALA A 202 -1.60 6.94 -4.12
C ALA A 202 -1.99 8.13 -5.02
N LYS A 203 -3.23 8.61 -4.91
CA LYS A 203 -3.72 9.80 -5.63
C LYS A 203 -2.92 11.04 -5.22
N ILE A 204 -2.79 11.30 -3.92
CA ILE A 204 -2.07 12.48 -3.40
C ILE A 204 -0.55 12.42 -3.56
N THR A 205 0.02 11.25 -3.85
CA THR A 205 1.44 11.08 -4.19
C THR A 205 1.70 10.90 -5.69
N ASN A 206 0.68 11.13 -6.53
CA ASN A 206 0.71 10.98 -7.98
C ASN A 206 1.23 9.60 -8.46
N ARG A 207 0.86 8.54 -7.74
CA ARG A 207 1.18 7.15 -8.09
C ARG A 207 -0.02 6.32 -8.48
N TYR A 208 -1.21 6.90 -8.48
CA TYR A 208 -2.46 6.19 -8.81
C TYR A 208 -2.41 5.47 -10.17
N GLU A 209 -1.76 6.09 -11.17
CA GLU A 209 -1.62 5.54 -12.52
C GLU A 209 -0.27 4.84 -12.76
N THR A 210 0.51 4.57 -11.71
CA THR A 210 1.84 3.95 -11.87
C THR A 210 1.75 2.52 -12.39
N GLN A 211 2.64 2.18 -13.32
CA GLN A 211 2.86 0.82 -13.82
C GLN A 211 4.04 0.14 -13.12
N ASP A 212 4.69 0.81 -12.17
CA ASP A 212 5.79 0.22 -11.41
C ASP A 212 5.25 -0.82 -10.42
N PHE A 213 5.41 -2.10 -10.77
CA PHE A 213 4.96 -3.21 -9.92
C PHE A 213 5.56 -3.17 -8.51
N ARG A 214 6.74 -2.56 -8.31
CA ARG A 214 7.31 -2.43 -6.96
C ARG A 214 6.46 -1.55 -6.06
N VAL A 215 5.84 -0.51 -6.62
CA VAL A 215 4.91 0.36 -5.88
C VAL A 215 3.63 -0.40 -5.54
N ILE A 216 3.11 -1.17 -6.49
CA ILE A 216 1.91 -1.99 -6.30
C ILE A 216 2.13 -3.04 -5.22
N VAL A 217 3.23 -3.80 -5.32
CA VAL A 217 3.63 -4.80 -4.33
C VAL A 217 3.82 -4.17 -2.95
N TYR A 218 4.51 -3.01 -2.88
CA TYR A 218 4.70 -2.29 -1.63
C TYR A 218 3.37 -1.90 -0.96
N LEU A 219 2.40 -1.40 -1.73
CA LEU A 219 1.10 -1.02 -1.19
C LEU A 219 0.28 -2.23 -0.74
N VAL A 220 0.33 -3.35 -1.47
CA VAL A 220 -0.30 -4.59 -1.05
C VAL A 220 0.33 -5.14 0.22
N ASP A 221 1.66 -5.11 0.32
CA ASP A 221 2.38 -5.52 1.53
C ASP A 221 1.93 -4.69 2.73
N LEU A 222 1.85 -3.36 2.57
CA LEU A 222 1.39 -2.48 3.63
C LEU A 222 -0.11 -2.66 3.97
N TYR A 223 -0.95 -2.95 2.97
CA TYR A 223 -2.36 -3.26 3.16
C TYR A 223 -2.55 -4.53 3.99
N ASN A 224 -1.74 -5.56 3.73
CA ASN A 224 -1.81 -6.83 4.44
C ASN A 224 -1.08 -6.85 5.79
N ASP A 225 -0.20 -5.87 6.07
CA ASP A 225 0.61 -5.85 7.29
C ASP A 225 -0.25 -5.55 8.54
N THR A 226 -0.21 -6.48 9.50
CA THR A 226 -0.87 -6.34 10.80
C THR A 226 -0.06 -5.49 11.79
N ASN A 227 1.23 -5.27 11.51
CA ASN A 227 2.11 -4.43 12.30
C ASN A 227 3.00 -3.53 11.39
N PRO A 228 2.38 -2.59 10.65
CA PRO A 228 3.08 -1.79 9.65
C PRO A 228 4.14 -0.85 10.25
N MET A 229 4.00 -0.49 11.53
CA MET A 229 4.91 0.43 12.22
C MET A 229 6.31 -0.16 12.42
N ARG A 230 6.45 -1.49 12.43
CA ARG A 230 7.76 -2.17 12.46
C ARG A 230 8.66 -1.73 11.29
N VAL A 231 8.05 -1.54 10.11
CA VAL A 231 8.75 -1.15 8.88
C VAL A 231 8.74 0.37 8.71
N LEU A 232 7.58 1.01 8.89
CA LEU A 232 7.40 2.44 8.62
C LEU A 232 8.16 3.34 9.60
N LYS A 233 8.24 2.93 10.87
CA LYS A 233 8.91 3.69 11.94
C LYS A 233 8.48 5.16 11.94
N TRP A 234 7.17 5.40 11.91
CA TRP A 234 6.60 6.73 12.01
C TRP A 234 6.64 7.23 13.45
N ASP A 235 6.78 8.56 13.56
CA ASP A 235 6.88 9.30 14.81
C ASP A 235 5.55 9.33 15.54
N GLU A 236 5.57 9.58 16.85
CA GLU A 236 4.34 9.80 17.61
C GLU A 236 3.74 11.16 17.22
N VAL A 237 2.43 11.16 16.96
CA VAL A 237 1.71 12.35 16.49
C VAL A 237 0.43 12.51 17.28
N THR A 238 0.20 13.73 17.77
CA THR A 238 -1.09 14.20 18.27
C THR A 238 -1.65 15.24 17.30
N LEU A 239 -2.88 15.04 16.84
CA LEU A 239 -3.59 16.00 15.99
C LEU A 239 -4.81 16.53 16.73
N GLN A 240 -4.99 17.85 16.73
CA GLN A 240 -6.28 18.47 17.01
C GLN A 240 -6.92 18.83 15.68
N LEU A 241 -8.11 18.28 15.42
CA LEU A 241 -8.91 18.63 14.26
C LEU A 241 -9.72 19.91 14.52
N LYS A 242 -10.18 20.56 13.45
CA LYS A 242 -10.99 21.80 13.54
C LYS A 242 -12.35 21.59 14.21
N ASN A 243 -12.86 20.36 14.23
CA ASN A 243 -14.04 19.97 15.01
C ASN A 243 -13.73 19.69 16.49
N ASN A 244 -12.51 20.04 16.95
CA ASN A 244 -11.96 19.80 18.30
C ASN A 244 -11.73 18.33 18.67
N GLN A 245 -11.87 17.39 17.74
CA GLN A 245 -11.48 16.00 17.96
C GLN A 245 -9.96 15.90 18.12
N LEU A 246 -9.52 15.14 19.12
CA LEU A 246 -8.12 14.80 19.35
C LEU A 246 -7.84 13.39 18.83
N LEU A 247 -6.78 13.26 18.03
CA LEU A 247 -6.27 11.99 17.53
C LEU A 247 -4.87 11.75 18.08
N TYR A 248 -4.63 10.54 18.57
CA TYR A 248 -3.34 10.09 19.10
C TYR A 248 -2.90 8.86 18.32
N GLY A 249 -1.66 8.83 17.86
CA GLY A 249 -1.16 7.71 17.08
C GLY A 249 0.25 7.93 16.56
N ARG A 250 0.57 7.28 15.44
CA ARG A 250 1.83 7.47 14.73
C ARG A 250 1.57 8.13 13.38
N GLY A 251 2.46 8.99 12.95
CA GLY A 251 2.24 9.68 11.69
C GLY A 251 3.49 10.20 11.00
N TYR A 252 3.26 10.61 9.76
CA TYR A 252 4.25 11.19 8.89
C TYR A 252 3.65 12.38 8.15
N ILE A 253 4.27 13.54 8.30
CA ILE A 253 3.92 14.74 7.54
C ILE A 253 4.51 14.61 6.15
N GLN A 254 3.65 14.69 5.13
CA GLN A 254 4.10 14.64 3.74
C GLN A 254 5.04 15.82 3.44
N PRO A 255 6.19 15.59 2.78
CA PRO A 255 7.14 16.65 2.45
C PRO A 255 6.55 17.68 1.51
N LEU A 256 7.01 18.92 1.64
CA LEU A 256 6.62 20.01 0.76
C LEU A 256 7.22 19.84 -0.63
N ASP A 257 6.36 19.73 -1.65
CA ASP A 257 6.75 19.85 -3.04
C ASP A 257 6.85 21.32 -3.45
N MET A 258 8.04 21.89 -3.23
CA MET A 258 8.34 23.28 -3.55
C MET A 258 8.39 23.58 -5.05
N ARG A 259 8.50 22.56 -5.90
CA ARG A 259 8.69 22.72 -7.34
C ARG A 259 7.46 22.34 -8.15
N ASN A 260 6.44 21.79 -7.48
CA ASN A 260 5.23 21.28 -8.11
C ASN A 260 5.55 20.21 -9.18
N GLU A 261 6.58 19.41 -8.92
CA GLU A 261 7.07 18.37 -9.83
C GLU A 261 6.31 17.05 -9.66
N TYR A 262 5.78 16.79 -8.46
CA TYR A 262 5.28 15.47 -8.06
C TYR A 262 3.88 15.49 -7.49
N ILE A 263 3.45 16.57 -6.84
CA ILE A 263 2.16 16.64 -6.14
C ILE A 263 1.35 17.81 -6.67
N GLU A 264 0.20 17.52 -7.29
CA GLU A 264 -0.71 18.54 -7.81
C GLU A 264 -1.53 19.20 -6.69
N SER A 265 -1.87 18.45 -5.64
CA SER A 265 -2.65 18.96 -4.51
C SER A 265 -1.98 20.15 -3.83
N THR A 266 -2.76 21.17 -3.50
CA THR A 266 -2.29 22.32 -2.71
C THR A 266 -2.24 22.06 -1.22
N SER A 267 -3.02 21.10 -0.72
CA SER A 267 -3.09 20.80 0.72
C SER A 267 -1.85 20.05 1.20
N ALA A 268 -1.45 20.30 2.45
CA ALA A 268 -0.55 19.40 3.16
C ALA A 268 -1.33 18.20 3.68
N TYR A 269 -0.66 17.06 3.79
CA TYR A 269 -1.27 15.85 4.34
C TYR A 269 -0.41 15.28 5.46
N VAL A 270 -1.12 14.71 6.43
CA VAL A 270 -0.54 13.86 7.47
C VAL A 270 -1.04 12.45 7.23
N HIS A 271 -0.10 11.54 6.95
CA HIS A 271 -0.35 10.12 6.97
C HIS A 271 -0.38 9.68 8.43
N PHE A 272 -1.50 9.11 8.87
CA PHE A 272 -1.75 8.83 10.29
C PHE A 272 -2.15 7.36 10.48
N TYR A 273 -1.69 6.76 11.56
CA TYR A 273 -2.02 5.41 11.98
C TYR A 273 -2.41 5.42 13.46
N ASP A 274 -3.67 5.08 13.76
CA ASP A 274 -4.23 5.14 15.11
C ASP A 274 -3.93 3.90 15.97
N GLY A 275 -3.09 2.99 15.46
CA GLY A 275 -2.84 1.68 16.06
C GLY A 275 -3.70 0.56 15.48
N LYS A 276 -4.76 0.89 14.73
CA LYS A 276 -5.66 -0.07 14.07
C LYS A 276 -5.73 0.14 12.56
N ASP A 277 -5.91 1.39 12.12
CA ASP A 277 -6.06 1.71 10.70
C ASP A 277 -5.35 3.00 10.30
N PHE A 278 -5.14 3.11 8.99
CA PHE A 278 -4.54 4.29 8.39
C PHE A 278 -5.59 5.34 8.04
N ARG A 279 -5.21 6.60 8.17
CA ARG A 279 -6.00 7.75 7.74
C ARG A 279 -5.11 8.76 7.05
N LEU A 280 -5.66 9.42 6.04
CA LEU A 280 -5.02 10.54 5.39
C LEU A 280 -5.73 11.81 5.83
N ILE A 281 -5.04 12.67 6.58
CA ILE A 281 -5.64 13.88 7.15
C ILE A 281 -5.10 15.10 6.39
N SER A 282 -6.01 15.89 5.82
CA SER A 282 -5.67 17.12 5.10
C SER A 282 -5.43 18.29 6.06
N SER A 283 -4.59 19.24 5.65
CA SER A 283 -4.43 20.52 6.33
C SER A 283 -5.72 21.35 6.41
N ARG A 284 -6.73 21.01 5.62
CA ARG A 284 -8.06 21.60 5.71
C ARG A 284 -8.79 21.23 7.00
N ASP A 285 -8.49 20.07 7.58
CA ASP A 285 -9.20 19.52 8.74
C ASP A 285 -8.39 19.64 10.03
N ILE A 286 -7.08 19.86 9.91
CA ILE A 286 -6.15 19.98 11.04
C ILE A 286 -6.17 21.42 11.57
N LYS A 287 -6.28 21.54 12.90
CA LYS A 287 -6.12 22.77 13.64
C LYS A 287 -4.70 22.86 14.22
N GLU A 288 -4.26 21.82 14.92
CA GLU A 288 -2.94 21.75 15.56
C GLU A 288 -2.29 20.38 15.36
N ILE A 289 -0.96 20.34 15.30
CA ILE A 289 -0.16 19.12 15.16
C ILE A 289 1.04 19.17 16.11
N VAL A 290 1.23 18.08 16.84
CA VAL A 290 2.39 17.85 17.70
C VAL A 290 3.05 16.54 17.27
N VAL A 291 4.36 16.56 17.02
CA VAL A 291 5.15 15.38 16.61
C VAL A 291 6.28 15.17 17.61
N ASN A 292 6.37 13.99 18.22
CA ASN A 292 7.33 13.66 19.28
C ASN A 292 7.39 14.75 20.39
N GLY A 293 6.23 15.29 20.78
CA GLY A 293 6.12 16.34 21.80
C GLY A 293 6.40 17.77 21.32
N GLU A 294 6.85 17.97 20.08
CA GLU A 294 7.09 19.29 19.52
C GLU A 294 5.91 19.79 18.68
N ALA A 295 5.47 21.03 18.91
CA ALA A 295 4.41 21.66 18.14
C ALA A 295 4.92 22.09 16.76
N TYR A 296 4.18 21.72 15.71
CA TYR A 296 4.45 22.12 14.34
C TYR A 296 3.54 23.27 13.93
N ILE A 297 4.08 24.20 13.15
CA ILE A 297 3.34 25.33 12.58
C ILE A 297 2.90 25.03 11.16
N GLY A 298 1.66 25.39 10.83
CA GLY A 298 1.14 25.35 9.46
C GLY A 298 1.45 26.65 8.72
N GLY A 299 1.70 26.56 7.41
CA GLY A 299 1.95 27.73 6.57
C GLY A 299 1.67 27.47 5.09
N VAL A 300 1.70 28.53 4.28
CA VAL A 300 1.60 28.47 2.82
C VAL A 300 2.90 28.94 2.20
N TYR A 301 3.49 28.11 1.33
CA TYR A 301 4.61 28.51 0.49
C TYR A 301 4.08 29.24 -0.75
N THR A 302 4.39 30.53 -0.87
CA THR A 302 3.73 31.43 -1.83
C THR A 302 4.01 31.10 -3.28
N ILE A 303 5.22 30.65 -3.62
CA ILE A 303 5.65 30.43 -5.01
C ILE A 303 4.81 29.37 -5.71
N THR A 304 4.45 28.29 -5.00
CA THR A 304 3.63 27.20 -5.55
C THR A 304 2.26 27.07 -4.90
N ASN A 305 1.89 28.01 -4.01
CA ASN A 305 0.64 28.02 -3.25
C ASN A 305 0.35 26.66 -2.55
N LYS A 306 1.38 26.09 -1.92
CA LYS A 306 1.30 24.79 -1.24
C LYS A 306 1.30 24.99 0.27
N PHE A 307 0.34 24.35 0.94
CA PHE A 307 0.33 24.24 2.39
C PHE A 307 1.42 23.28 2.85
N PHE A 308 1.98 23.54 4.03
CA PHE A 308 2.97 22.67 4.68
C PHE A 308 2.82 22.72 6.21
N TYR A 309 3.47 21.77 6.88
CA TYR A 309 3.75 21.83 8.31
C TYR A 309 5.26 21.78 8.54
N GLY A 310 5.76 22.60 9.47
CA GLY A 310 7.18 22.67 9.79
C GLY A 310 7.45 23.00 11.26
N LYS A 311 8.69 22.82 11.70
CA LYS A 311 9.11 23.23 13.04
C LYS A 311 9.32 24.74 13.07
N LYS A 312 8.80 25.42 14.08
CA LYS A 312 9.08 26.85 14.29
C LYS A 312 10.53 27.03 14.75
N TRP A 313 11.26 27.93 14.11
CA TRP A 313 12.61 28.31 14.51
C TRP A 313 12.73 29.84 14.55
N VAL A 314 13.21 30.39 15.65
CA VAL A 314 13.45 31.83 15.80
C VAL A 314 14.94 32.07 15.81
N PHE A 315 15.41 32.91 14.88
CA PHE A 315 16.83 33.22 14.75
C PHE A 315 17.01 34.69 14.40
N GLN A 316 17.87 35.38 15.15
CA GLN A 316 18.15 36.82 14.96
C GLN A 316 16.87 37.66 14.86
N GLY A 317 15.90 37.42 15.74
CA GLY A 317 14.62 38.14 15.78
C GLY A 317 13.63 37.81 14.65
N ASN A 318 13.97 36.91 13.72
CA ASN A 318 13.10 36.50 12.63
C ASN A 318 12.48 35.12 12.91
N GLU A 319 11.22 34.93 12.48
CA GLU A 319 10.52 33.64 12.56
C GLU A 319 10.66 32.87 11.24
N TYR A 320 11.06 31.62 11.36
CA TYR A 320 11.23 30.67 10.27
C TYR A 320 10.42 29.40 10.52
N ALA A 321 10.08 28.72 9.43
CA ALA A 321 9.59 27.35 9.44
C ALA A 321 10.64 26.42 8.83
N ILE A 322 10.96 25.34 9.54
CA ILE A 322 11.86 24.28 9.09
C ILE A 322 11.01 23.14 8.54
N VAL A 323 11.12 22.90 7.24
CA VAL A 323 10.25 21.97 6.51
C VAL A 323 11.11 20.92 5.80
N GLN A 324 10.59 19.70 5.69
CA GLN A 324 11.17 18.69 4.80
C GLN A 324 10.64 18.93 3.38
N ARG A 325 11.52 19.17 2.42
CA ARG A 325 11.17 19.19 1.01
C ARG A 325 11.14 17.78 0.44
N LEU A 326 10.32 17.60 -0.59
CA LEU A 326 10.39 16.44 -1.44
C LEU A 326 11.76 16.42 -2.16
N THR A 327 12.49 15.32 -2.03
CA THR A 327 13.72 15.05 -2.79
C THR A 327 13.46 13.92 -3.77
N ASN A 328 14.21 13.83 -4.87
CA ASN A 328 14.08 12.80 -5.93
C ASN A 328 14.45 11.37 -5.44
N THR A 329 14.09 11.00 -4.22
CA THR A 329 14.42 9.73 -3.59
C THR A 329 13.26 8.74 -3.70
N ASN A 330 13.63 7.49 -3.99
CA ASN A 330 12.78 6.46 -4.62
C ASN A 330 11.71 5.79 -3.73
N ASN A 331 11.40 6.27 -2.51
CA ASN A 331 10.42 5.58 -1.65
C ASN A 331 9.00 6.16 -1.77
N TYR A 332 7.99 5.35 -1.43
CA TYR A 332 6.58 5.72 -1.57
C TYR A 332 6.23 7.01 -0.79
N PHE A 333 6.70 7.15 0.44
CA PHE A 333 6.38 8.33 1.24
C PHE A 333 7.29 9.54 0.97
N PHE A 334 8.22 9.46 0.02
CA PHE A 334 9.26 10.48 -0.25
C PHE A 334 10.10 10.84 1.00
N LYS A 335 10.26 9.91 1.94
CA LYS A 335 11.09 10.09 3.12
C LYS A 335 12.55 10.19 2.71
N SER A 336 13.15 11.36 2.94
CA SER A 336 14.57 11.58 2.67
C SER A 336 15.43 10.56 3.42
N ARG A 337 16.48 10.03 2.76
CA ARG A 337 17.47 9.13 3.38
C ARG A 337 18.31 9.83 4.44
N SER A 338 18.50 11.14 4.28
CA SER A 338 19.20 12.02 5.21
C SER A 338 18.29 13.17 5.58
N TYR A 339 18.02 13.36 6.88
CA TYR A 339 17.23 14.48 7.37
C TYR A 339 17.78 15.81 6.84
N ASN A 340 19.11 15.97 6.83
CA ASN A 340 19.82 17.20 6.50
C ASN A 340 19.69 17.62 5.03
N GLU A 341 19.59 16.66 4.10
CA GLU A 341 19.50 16.94 2.66
C GLU A 341 18.11 17.43 2.23
N GLY A 342 17.09 17.07 3.02
CA GLY A 342 15.69 17.41 2.83
C GLY A 342 15.25 18.67 3.56
N ILE A 343 16.09 19.30 4.40
CA ILE A 343 15.68 20.51 5.11
C ILE A 343 15.55 21.68 4.14
N VAL A 344 14.49 22.46 4.30
CA VAL A 344 14.36 23.81 3.76
C VAL A 344 13.92 24.74 4.88
N ILE A 345 14.53 25.92 4.91
CA ILE A 345 14.18 27.00 5.83
C ILE A 345 13.34 28.01 5.06
N LEU A 346 12.15 28.30 5.59
CA LEU A 346 11.24 29.29 5.02
C LEU A 346 11.07 30.45 5.99
N LYS A 347 11.24 31.68 5.50
CA LYS A 347 11.05 32.90 6.28
C LYS A 347 9.59 33.32 6.23
N LYS A 348 9.03 33.68 7.39
CA LYS A 348 7.68 34.24 7.46
C LYS A 348 7.63 35.63 6.83
N MET A 349 6.64 35.86 5.99
CA MET A 349 6.32 37.15 5.37
C MET A 349 4.80 37.36 5.41
N GLY A 350 4.32 38.15 6.37
CA GLY A 350 2.89 38.27 6.67
C GLY A 350 2.30 36.91 7.06
N GLU A 351 1.24 36.52 6.38
CA GLU A 351 0.51 35.25 6.59
C GLU A 351 1.10 34.06 5.79
N ALA A 352 2.20 34.27 5.08
CA ALA A 352 2.78 33.25 4.21
C ALA A 352 4.29 33.11 4.40
N TYR A 353 4.90 32.19 3.65
CA TYR A 353 6.30 31.84 3.77
C TYR A 353 7.00 31.84 2.42
N ILE A 354 8.23 32.35 2.39
CA ILE A 354 9.11 32.36 1.21
C ILE A 354 10.44 31.70 1.52
N LYS A 355 11.15 31.28 0.47
CA LYS A 355 12.53 30.85 0.61
C LYS A 355 13.41 32.10 0.75
N PRO A 356 14.21 32.26 1.83
CA PRO A 356 15.13 33.38 1.98
C PRO A 356 16.30 33.29 0.99
N VAL A 357 16.96 34.41 0.71
CA VAL A 357 18.12 34.46 -0.20
C VAL A 357 19.33 33.77 0.45
N GLU A 358 19.50 33.99 1.74
CA GLU A 358 20.55 33.51 2.64
C GLU A 358 20.29 32.09 3.20
N GLU A 359 19.60 31.23 2.45
CA GLU A 359 19.19 29.90 2.95
C GLU A 359 20.36 28.99 3.30
N THR A 360 21.51 29.13 2.62
CA THR A 360 22.70 28.32 2.89
C THR A 360 23.29 28.64 4.26
N GLU A 361 23.43 29.93 4.59
CA GLU A 361 23.90 30.40 5.89
C GLU A 361 22.93 30.00 7.01
N LEU A 362 21.62 30.21 6.79
CA LEU A 362 20.58 29.83 7.73
C LEU A 362 20.58 28.31 7.98
N ARG A 363 20.75 27.51 6.94
CA ARG A 363 20.83 26.04 7.07
C ARG A 363 22.01 25.63 7.93
N ARG A 364 23.19 26.24 7.72
CA ARG A 364 24.37 25.99 8.55
C ARG A 364 24.09 26.36 10.01
N ALA A 365 23.53 27.53 10.28
CA ALA A 365 23.19 27.98 11.63
C ALA A 365 22.17 27.07 12.32
N TYR A 366 21.16 26.61 11.59
CA TYR A 366 20.17 25.67 12.11
C TYR A 366 20.79 24.30 12.45
N LEU A 367 21.65 23.77 11.58
CA LEU A 367 22.33 22.49 11.84
C LEU A 367 23.28 22.58 13.06
N GLU A 368 23.95 23.71 13.28
CA GLU A 368 24.73 23.92 14.51
C GLU A 368 23.83 23.99 15.75
N THR A 369 22.66 24.62 15.65
CA THR A 369 21.65 24.65 16.74
C THR A 369 21.19 23.24 17.13
N LEU A 370 21.04 22.35 16.15
CA LEU A 370 20.69 20.95 16.42
C LEU A 370 21.79 20.19 17.15
N LYS A 371 23.07 20.41 16.77
CA LYS A 371 24.21 19.78 17.43
C LYS A 371 24.29 20.16 18.90
N THR A 372 24.18 21.45 19.21
CA THR A 372 24.27 21.95 20.60
C THR A 372 23.11 21.44 21.46
N THR A 373 21.91 21.33 20.88
CA THR A 373 20.73 20.79 21.58
C THR A 373 20.87 19.28 21.83
N SER A 374 21.44 18.53 20.88
CA SER A 374 21.65 17.08 21.03
C SER A 374 22.79 16.70 21.99
N SER A 375 23.75 17.59 22.22
CA SER A 375 24.82 17.40 23.21
C SER A 375 24.43 17.80 24.64
N ALA A 376 23.24 18.38 24.82
CA ALA A 376 22.71 18.83 26.12
C ALA A 376 21.64 17.89 26.70
N GLN A 377 21.35 16.78 26.00
CA GLN A 377 20.54 15.64 26.46
C GLN A 377 21.47 14.44 26.64
#